data_AF-Q8L3A5-F1
#
_entry.id   AF-Q8L3A5-F1
#
_cell.length_a   1.000
_cell.length_b   1.000
_cell.length_c   1.000
_cell.angle_alpha   90.00
_cell.angle_beta   90.00
_cell.angle_gamma   90.00
#
_symmetry.space_group_name_H-M   'P 1'
#
loop_
_entity.id
_entity.type
_entity.pdbx_description
1 polymer ?
#
loop_
_entity_poly.entity_id
_entity_poly.type
_entity_poly.pdbx_seq_one_letter_code
_entity_poly.pdbx_strand_id
1 'polypeptide(L)'
;MKSNSYLSQSNSLKYVQKFGPSLEKNVKNALGWESGRVVYYENESIKYDLQVDCCYPNVNNPEVFVSVTYCKPDKPGHSNENKLQLKLGELMLLKGKYPNIKAVLVIGGNKNTWLPYVLEAFKYFYDKVIYAWEENFEDEILKIKQDPSSIEIRHQDVWRKLYEEWQTIELYEGEPIDSYLRNDMWEHIKSIGCEGELPEDISNEIFKHCMTEAYKLSLRTRNKSGKEWTHYQREDWDKLWESRSYFNPAEAAIELLLKQYKLAYKGGLAKDEDVPSLIHHLNKVHDDIPVDNTKVGEDFILFSKKENKPVFIQSKSTGGGRDRHGKNIQNRTKEQLARSLFYRGTIQDGNIVLRPKDYIWIGILDGDWGVTKKTPLKYIHMLQWAGYDYLFAADSLVDEELNLTENDFIKKLLELECVTDQTELEKRWRDWMASRGYQVD
;
A
#
# COMPACT_ATOMS: atom_id res chain seq x y z
N MET A 1 29.80 8.56 -13.76
CA MET A 1 29.62 7.09 -13.76
C MET A 1 28.18 6.78 -13.32
N LYS A 2 27.32 6.30 -14.23
CA LYS A 2 25.93 5.92 -13.90
C LYS A 2 25.98 4.69 -12.97
N SER A 3 25.37 4.77 -11.79
CA SER A 3 25.43 3.70 -10.78
C SER A 3 24.84 2.39 -11.31
N ASN A 4 25.58 1.28 -11.17
CA ASN A 4 25.23 -0.08 -11.61
C ASN A 4 23.82 -0.55 -11.16
N SER A 5 23.24 0.02 -10.09
CA SER A 5 21.89 -0.30 -9.60
C SER A 5 20.76 0.21 -10.51
N TYR A 6 20.92 1.39 -11.12
CA TYR A 6 19.91 1.97 -12.01
C TYR A 6 19.88 1.25 -13.37
N LEU A 7 21.04 0.84 -13.88
CA LEU A 7 21.16 0.00 -15.09
C LEU A 7 20.57 -1.40 -14.86
N SER A 8 20.80 -2.02 -13.70
CA SER A 8 20.24 -3.33 -13.37
C SER A 8 18.73 -3.29 -13.14
N GLN A 9 18.21 -2.24 -12.48
CA GLN A 9 16.76 -2.01 -12.34
C GLN A 9 16.09 -1.69 -13.68
N SER A 10 16.70 -0.86 -14.53
CA SER A 10 16.19 -0.54 -15.88
C SER A 10 16.15 -1.77 -16.78
N ASN A 11 17.20 -2.60 -16.77
CA ASN A 11 17.22 -3.87 -17.50
C ASN A 11 16.22 -4.88 -16.92
N SER A 12 16.08 -4.93 -15.59
CA SER A 12 15.07 -5.75 -14.91
C SER A 12 13.65 -5.41 -15.36
N LEU A 13 13.34 -4.11 -15.41
CA LEU A 13 12.05 -3.59 -15.87
C LEU A 13 11.76 -3.95 -17.33
N LYS A 14 12.76 -3.82 -18.23
CA LYS A 14 12.65 -4.21 -19.65
C LYS A 14 12.33 -5.70 -19.83
N TYR A 15 12.91 -6.58 -19.00
CA TYR A 15 12.62 -8.02 -19.06
C TYR A 15 11.24 -8.37 -18.49
N VAL A 16 10.83 -7.78 -17.36
CA VAL A 16 9.46 -7.93 -16.83
C VAL A 16 8.42 -7.47 -17.87
N GLN A 17 8.69 -6.35 -18.55
CA GLN A 17 7.85 -5.83 -19.63
C GLN A 17 7.85 -6.69 -20.91
N LYS A 18 8.82 -7.59 -21.08
CA LYS A 18 8.87 -8.53 -22.21
C LYS A 18 8.17 -9.84 -21.88
N PHE A 19 8.46 -10.42 -20.71
CA PHE A 19 8.00 -11.75 -20.33
C PHE A 19 6.61 -11.76 -19.70
N GLY A 20 6.25 -10.74 -18.92
CA GLY A 20 4.90 -10.60 -18.33
C GLY A 20 3.81 -10.57 -19.42
N PRO A 21 3.87 -9.62 -20.37
CA PRO A 21 2.89 -9.56 -21.47
C PRO A 21 2.90 -10.79 -22.38
N SER A 22 4.06 -11.45 -22.53
CA SER A 22 4.12 -12.72 -23.28
C SER A 22 3.38 -13.84 -22.56
N LEU A 23 3.52 -13.95 -21.23
CA LEU A 23 2.79 -14.93 -20.43
C LEU A 23 1.29 -14.64 -20.45
N GLU A 24 0.88 -13.38 -20.25
CA GLU A 24 -0.51 -12.94 -20.36
C GLU A 24 -1.12 -13.33 -21.72
N LYS A 25 -0.42 -13.06 -22.82
CA LYS A 25 -0.85 -13.43 -24.17
C LYS A 25 -0.97 -14.94 -24.33
N ASN A 26 -0.02 -15.73 -23.82
CA ASN A 26 -0.04 -17.18 -23.93
C ASN A 26 -1.21 -17.79 -23.15
N VAL A 27 -1.44 -17.35 -21.90
CA VAL A 27 -2.57 -17.78 -21.07
C VAL A 27 -3.90 -17.42 -21.76
N LYS A 28 -4.02 -16.18 -22.25
CA LYS A 28 -5.20 -15.73 -22.99
C LYS A 28 -5.49 -16.58 -24.23
N ASN A 29 -4.48 -16.86 -25.04
CA ASN A 29 -4.61 -17.69 -26.24
C ASN A 29 -5.00 -19.13 -25.89
N ALA A 30 -4.40 -19.69 -24.84
CA ALA A 30 -4.69 -21.04 -24.39
C ALA A 30 -6.15 -21.17 -23.92
N LEU A 31 -6.61 -20.25 -23.06
CA LEU A 31 -7.97 -20.22 -22.54
C LEU A 31 -9.01 -19.89 -23.64
N GLY A 32 -8.69 -18.98 -24.55
CA GLY A 32 -9.64 -18.47 -25.55
C GLY A 32 -10.79 -17.66 -24.93
N TRP A 33 -10.62 -17.18 -23.70
CA TRP A 33 -11.60 -16.38 -22.97
C TRP A 33 -11.46 -14.88 -23.29
N GLU A 34 -12.49 -14.10 -22.98
CA GLU A 34 -12.47 -12.65 -23.18
C GLU A 34 -11.49 -11.98 -22.21
N SER A 35 -10.82 -10.92 -22.66
CA SER A 35 -10.03 -10.03 -21.80
C SER A 35 -10.67 -8.64 -21.83
N GLY A 36 -10.74 -7.93 -20.72
CA GLY A 36 -11.33 -6.60 -20.72
C GLY A 36 -11.46 -6.00 -19.34
N ARG A 37 -12.40 -5.07 -19.18
CA ARG A 37 -12.60 -4.33 -17.95
C ARG A 37 -13.86 -4.84 -17.27
N VAL A 38 -13.70 -5.43 -16.09
CA VAL A 38 -14.82 -5.88 -15.26
C VAL A 38 -15.21 -4.75 -14.32
N VAL A 39 -16.50 -4.45 -14.29
CA VAL A 39 -17.08 -3.39 -13.47
C VAL A 39 -17.24 -3.92 -12.04
N TYR A 40 -16.60 -3.26 -11.08
CA TYR A 40 -16.72 -3.61 -9.66
C TYR A 40 -17.58 -2.63 -8.87
N TYR A 41 -17.88 -1.46 -9.42
CA TYR A 41 -18.79 -0.50 -8.81
C TYR A 41 -19.50 0.32 -9.90
N GLU A 42 -20.80 0.53 -9.73
CA GLU A 42 -21.63 1.33 -10.64
C GLU A 42 -22.81 1.92 -9.88
N ASN A 43 -23.08 3.20 -10.09
CA ASN A 43 -24.32 3.89 -9.72
C ASN A 43 -24.78 4.77 -10.90
N GLU A 44 -25.75 5.67 -10.69
CA GLU A 44 -26.31 6.51 -11.77
C GLU A 44 -25.28 7.40 -12.47
N SER A 45 -24.22 7.83 -11.78
CA SER A 45 -23.26 8.82 -12.28
C SER A 45 -21.83 8.30 -12.42
N ILE A 46 -21.52 7.16 -11.80
CA ILE A 46 -20.16 6.66 -11.60
C ILE A 46 -20.08 5.20 -12.02
N LYS A 47 -19.00 4.86 -12.74
CA LYS A 47 -18.65 3.49 -13.10
C LYS A 47 -17.17 3.23 -12.87
N TYR A 48 -16.84 2.29 -11.99
CA TYR A 48 -15.46 1.85 -11.76
C TYR A 48 -15.23 0.43 -12.22
N ASP A 49 -14.09 0.27 -12.89
CA ASP A 49 -13.69 -0.97 -13.48
C ASP A 49 -12.23 -1.32 -13.19
N LEU A 50 -11.94 -2.60 -13.39
CA LEU A 50 -10.63 -3.21 -13.27
C LEU A 50 -10.32 -4.00 -14.54
N GLN A 51 -9.14 -3.78 -15.12
CA GLN A 51 -8.64 -4.62 -16.20
C GLN A 51 -8.32 -6.02 -15.67
N VAL A 52 -8.87 -7.05 -16.31
CA VAL A 52 -8.58 -8.46 -16.05
C VAL A 52 -7.93 -9.09 -17.28
N ASP A 53 -7.10 -10.12 -17.06
CA ASP A 53 -6.34 -10.74 -18.14
C ASP A 53 -7.21 -11.71 -18.95
N CYS A 54 -8.01 -12.53 -18.28
CA CYS A 54 -9.02 -13.39 -18.89
C CYS A 54 -10.28 -13.49 -18.02
N CYS A 55 -11.43 -13.67 -18.66
CA CYS A 55 -12.72 -13.73 -17.98
C CYS A 55 -13.68 -14.68 -18.69
N TYR A 56 -14.33 -15.54 -17.90
CA TYR A 56 -15.35 -16.48 -18.35
C TYR A 56 -16.69 -16.17 -17.68
N PRO A 57 -17.83 -16.30 -18.38
CA PRO A 57 -17.93 -16.44 -19.83
C PRO A 57 -17.58 -15.13 -20.57
N ASN A 58 -17.75 -13.97 -19.92
CA ASN A 58 -17.46 -12.65 -20.48
C ASN A 58 -17.31 -11.59 -19.36
N VAL A 59 -16.86 -10.39 -19.71
CA VAL A 59 -16.58 -9.31 -18.73
C VAL A 59 -17.81 -8.66 -18.10
N ASN A 60 -19.00 -8.84 -18.67
CA ASN A 60 -20.25 -8.25 -18.17
C ASN A 60 -20.94 -9.13 -17.12
N ASN A 61 -20.79 -10.45 -17.22
CA ASN A 61 -21.29 -11.41 -16.24
C ASN A 61 -20.17 -12.42 -15.90
N PRO A 62 -19.15 -12.00 -15.14
CA PRO A 62 -17.97 -12.81 -14.90
C PRO A 62 -18.23 -13.88 -13.83
N GLU A 63 -18.01 -15.15 -14.19
CA GLU A 63 -18.03 -16.31 -13.28
C GLU A 63 -16.63 -16.72 -12.84
N VAL A 64 -15.64 -16.56 -13.73
CA VAL A 64 -14.21 -16.79 -13.44
C VAL A 64 -13.40 -15.63 -13.97
N PHE A 65 -12.42 -15.18 -13.19
CA PHE A 65 -11.36 -14.31 -13.70
C PHE A 65 -9.99 -14.95 -13.51
N VAL A 66 -9.11 -14.71 -14.48
CA VAL A 66 -7.70 -15.06 -14.41
C VAL A 66 -6.89 -13.78 -14.31
N SER A 67 -6.02 -13.75 -13.32
CA SER A 67 -5.01 -12.71 -13.15
C SER A 67 -3.64 -13.34 -13.35
N VAL A 68 -2.78 -12.68 -14.11
CA VAL A 68 -1.41 -13.11 -14.38
C VAL A 68 -0.44 -12.18 -13.65
N THR A 69 0.62 -12.75 -13.09
CA THR A 69 1.71 -11.98 -12.49
C THR A 69 3.05 -12.65 -12.77
N TYR A 70 4.12 -11.87 -12.82
CA TYR A 70 5.47 -12.35 -13.14
C TYR A 70 6.51 -11.67 -12.25
N CYS A 71 7.47 -12.44 -11.72
CA CYS A 71 8.67 -11.91 -11.06
C CYS A 71 9.95 -12.31 -11.82
N LYS A 72 10.99 -11.49 -11.72
CA LYS A 72 12.25 -11.68 -12.45
C LYS A 72 13.20 -12.67 -11.72
N PRO A 73 13.98 -13.49 -12.46
CA PRO A 73 15.04 -14.38 -11.94
C PRO A 73 16.09 -13.81 -11.00
N ASP A 74 16.36 -12.50 -11.01
CA ASP A 74 17.67 -12.06 -10.54
C ASP A 74 17.78 -11.82 -9.03
N LYS A 75 16.72 -11.47 -8.27
CA LYS A 75 16.67 -11.52 -6.78
C LYS A 75 15.23 -11.48 -6.23
N PRO A 76 14.86 -12.33 -5.25
CA PRO A 76 13.66 -12.14 -4.42
C PRO A 76 13.80 -10.91 -3.49
N GLY A 77 12.69 -10.23 -3.16
CA GLY A 77 12.69 -9.03 -2.30
C GLY A 77 11.37 -8.25 -2.29
N HIS A 78 11.40 -6.96 -1.87
CA HIS A 78 10.23 -6.06 -1.73
C HIS A 78 9.24 -6.03 -2.91
N SER A 79 9.71 -6.32 -4.14
CA SER A 79 8.81 -6.42 -5.28
C SER A 79 7.82 -7.59 -5.19
N ASN A 80 8.14 -8.67 -4.46
CA ASN A 80 7.22 -9.79 -4.26
C ASN A 80 6.05 -9.40 -3.34
N GLU A 81 6.34 -8.68 -2.24
CA GLU A 81 5.33 -8.17 -1.29
C GLU A 81 4.36 -7.20 -1.95
N ASN A 82 4.89 -6.22 -2.69
CA ASN A 82 4.05 -5.27 -3.41
C ASN A 82 3.18 -5.98 -4.45
N LYS A 83 3.69 -7.03 -5.10
CA LYS A 83 2.89 -7.86 -6.02
C LYS A 83 1.80 -8.64 -5.30
N LEU A 84 2.09 -9.19 -4.12
CA LEU A 84 1.09 -9.86 -3.28
C LEU A 84 -0.05 -8.88 -2.95
N GLN A 85 0.28 -7.74 -2.36
CA GLN A 85 -0.69 -6.72 -2.00
C GLN A 85 -1.48 -6.19 -3.20
N LEU A 86 -0.82 -5.94 -4.33
CA LEU A 86 -1.47 -5.52 -5.57
C LEU A 86 -2.53 -6.53 -6.03
N LYS A 87 -2.14 -7.80 -6.09
CA LYS A 87 -2.98 -8.89 -6.61
C LYS A 87 -4.12 -9.21 -5.64
N LEU A 88 -3.88 -9.16 -4.33
CA LEU A 88 -4.94 -9.27 -3.33
C LEU A 88 -5.92 -8.08 -3.37
N GLY A 89 -5.44 -6.87 -3.63
CA GLY A 89 -6.34 -5.73 -3.86
C GLY A 89 -7.23 -5.92 -5.09
N GLU A 90 -6.71 -6.49 -6.18
CA GLU A 90 -7.49 -6.89 -7.36
C GLU A 90 -8.54 -7.96 -7.02
N LEU A 91 -8.12 -9.00 -6.29
CA LEU A 91 -9.00 -10.05 -5.79
C LEU A 91 -10.14 -9.48 -4.96
N MET A 92 -9.84 -8.59 -4.01
CA MET A 92 -10.82 -7.96 -3.14
C MET A 92 -11.83 -7.11 -3.90
N LEU A 93 -11.40 -6.32 -4.89
CA LEU A 93 -12.34 -5.53 -5.70
C LEU A 93 -13.36 -6.41 -6.44
N LEU A 94 -12.91 -7.51 -7.05
CA LEU A 94 -13.79 -8.39 -7.81
C LEU A 94 -14.65 -9.27 -6.91
N LYS A 95 -14.06 -9.92 -5.90
CA LYS A 95 -14.79 -10.75 -4.92
C LYS A 95 -15.72 -9.91 -4.05
N GLY A 96 -15.35 -8.68 -3.72
CA GLY A 96 -16.17 -7.73 -2.97
C GLY A 96 -17.35 -7.18 -3.77
N LYS A 97 -17.38 -7.33 -5.10
CA LYS A 97 -18.57 -7.08 -5.95
C LYS A 97 -19.33 -8.36 -6.27
N TYR A 98 -18.60 -9.43 -6.56
CA TYR A 98 -19.11 -10.73 -6.98
C TYR A 98 -18.58 -11.81 -6.02
N PRO A 99 -19.19 -12.03 -4.84
CA PRO A 99 -18.66 -12.98 -3.84
C PRO A 99 -18.46 -14.40 -4.35
N ASN A 100 -19.22 -14.79 -5.37
CA ASN A 100 -19.20 -16.13 -5.97
C ASN A 100 -18.29 -16.23 -7.21
N ILE A 101 -17.63 -15.14 -7.64
CA ILE A 101 -16.69 -15.21 -8.76
C ILE A 101 -15.49 -16.09 -8.35
N LYS A 102 -15.01 -16.93 -9.27
CA LYS A 102 -13.84 -17.76 -9.07
C LYS A 102 -12.58 -17.02 -9.52
N ALA A 103 -11.50 -17.16 -8.76
CA ALA A 103 -10.26 -16.42 -8.95
C ALA A 103 -9.09 -17.36 -9.21
N VAL A 104 -8.54 -17.29 -10.42
CA VAL A 104 -7.30 -18.02 -10.78
C VAL A 104 -6.14 -17.05 -10.86
N LEU A 105 -5.04 -17.37 -10.19
CA LEU A 105 -3.78 -16.64 -10.34
C LEU A 105 -2.76 -17.48 -11.11
N VAL A 106 -2.28 -16.97 -12.24
CA VAL A 106 -1.15 -17.57 -12.96
C VAL A 106 0.13 -16.82 -12.62
N ILE A 107 1.13 -17.53 -12.11
CA ILE A 107 2.39 -16.97 -11.65
C ILE A 107 3.53 -17.40 -12.58
N GLY A 108 4.19 -16.42 -13.19
CA GLY A 108 5.36 -16.60 -14.03
C GLY A 108 6.69 -16.33 -13.33
N GLY A 109 7.77 -16.68 -14.02
CA GLY A 109 9.14 -16.63 -13.49
C GLY A 109 9.64 -18.04 -13.20
N ASN A 110 10.31 -18.22 -12.08
CA ASN A 110 10.63 -19.54 -11.52
C ASN A 110 10.46 -19.51 -9.99
N LYS A 111 10.44 -20.69 -9.36
CA LYS A 111 10.24 -20.84 -7.91
C LYS A 111 11.21 -19.98 -7.09
N ASN A 112 12.47 -19.88 -7.50
CA ASN A 112 13.52 -19.17 -6.76
C ASN A 112 13.43 -17.64 -6.86
N THR A 113 12.53 -17.11 -7.70
CA THR A 113 12.32 -15.65 -7.88
C THR A 113 11.33 -15.04 -6.91
N TRP A 114 10.63 -15.90 -6.18
CA TRP A 114 9.58 -15.53 -5.26
C TRP A 114 10.01 -15.85 -3.84
N LEU A 115 9.67 -14.96 -2.91
CA LEU A 115 9.72 -15.29 -1.50
C LEU A 115 8.75 -16.48 -1.26
N PRO A 116 9.20 -17.58 -0.62
CA PRO A 116 8.36 -18.77 -0.43
C PRO A 116 7.02 -18.46 0.22
N TYR A 117 6.99 -17.61 1.26
CA TYR A 117 5.75 -17.24 1.93
C TYR A 117 4.78 -16.47 1.02
N VAL A 118 5.27 -15.71 0.02
CA VAL A 118 4.40 -15.01 -0.94
C VAL A 118 3.67 -16.03 -1.82
N LEU A 119 4.35 -17.10 -2.22
CA LEU A 119 3.71 -18.18 -2.99
C LEU A 119 2.64 -18.90 -2.17
N GLU A 120 2.92 -19.17 -0.90
CA GLU A 120 1.94 -19.79 0.01
C GLU A 120 0.77 -18.85 0.32
N ALA A 121 1.03 -17.55 0.53
CA ALA A 121 -0.03 -16.56 0.67
C ALA A 121 -0.94 -16.55 -0.57
N PHE A 122 -0.38 -16.53 -1.78
CA PHE A 122 -1.19 -16.62 -3.00
C PHE A 122 -2.04 -17.87 -3.05
N LYS A 123 -1.45 -19.04 -2.76
CA LYS A 123 -2.21 -20.30 -2.67
C LYS A 123 -3.31 -20.19 -1.63
N TYR A 124 -3.09 -19.52 -0.52
CA TYR A 124 -4.07 -19.41 0.55
C TYR A 124 -5.27 -18.53 0.16
N PHE A 125 -5.04 -17.38 -0.49
CA PHE A 125 -6.10 -16.42 -0.81
C PHE A 125 -6.86 -16.72 -2.11
N TYR A 126 -6.19 -17.22 -3.15
CA TYR A 126 -6.83 -17.51 -4.44
C TYR A 126 -7.50 -18.88 -4.45
N ASP A 127 -8.58 -19.01 -5.23
CA ASP A 127 -9.30 -20.27 -5.41
C ASP A 127 -8.42 -21.31 -6.13
N LYS A 128 -7.59 -20.84 -7.08
CA LYS A 128 -6.58 -21.66 -7.75
C LYS A 128 -5.34 -20.85 -8.09
N VAL A 129 -4.16 -21.44 -7.87
CA VAL A 129 -2.87 -20.87 -8.29
C VAL A 129 -2.21 -21.84 -9.23
N ILE A 130 -1.73 -21.34 -10.38
CA ILE A 130 -1.06 -22.11 -11.42
C ILE A 130 0.33 -21.51 -11.64
N TYR A 131 1.36 -22.34 -11.64
CA TYR A 131 2.73 -21.91 -11.82
C TYR A 131 3.20 -22.19 -13.26
N ALA A 132 3.64 -21.16 -13.97
CA ALA A 132 4.06 -21.28 -15.37
C ALA A 132 5.37 -22.05 -15.57
N TRP A 133 6.05 -22.44 -14.49
CA TRP A 133 7.29 -23.22 -14.52
C TRP A 133 7.10 -24.69 -14.13
N GLU A 134 5.88 -25.11 -13.77
CA GLU A 134 5.59 -26.50 -13.47
C GLU A 134 5.33 -27.29 -14.76
N GLU A 135 5.70 -28.57 -14.76
CA GLU A 135 5.60 -29.44 -15.95
C GLU A 135 4.16 -29.62 -16.42
N ASN A 136 3.19 -29.59 -15.49
CA ASN A 136 1.77 -29.71 -15.75
C ASN A 136 1.06 -28.36 -16.03
N PHE A 137 1.80 -27.28 -16.30
CA PHE A 137 1.22 -25.95 -16.53
C PHE A 137 0.15 -25.95 -17.65
N GLU A 138 0.46 -26.57 -18.79
CA GLU A 138 -0.45 -26.60 -19.95
C GLU A 138 -1.71 -27.42 -19.64
N ASP A 139 -1.56 -28.55 -18.94
CA ASP A 139 -2.66 -29.42 -18.53
C ASP A 139 -3.62 -28.70 -17.58
N GLU A 140 -3.09 -27.95 -16.61
CA GLU A 140 -3.89 -27.18 -15.64
C GLU A 140 -4.68 -26.05 -16.32
N ILE A 141 -4.08 -25.36 -17.30
CA ILE A 141 -4.76 -24.34 -18.11
C ILE A 141 -5.85 -24.97 -18.99
N LEU A 142 -5.59 -26.13 -19.60
CA LEU A 142 -6.57 -26.84 -20.41
C LEU A 142 -7.75 -27.33 -19.57
N LYS A 143 -7.48 -27.84 -18.35
CA LYS A 143 -8.51 -28.30 -17.42
C LYS A 143 -9.48 -27.17 -17.04
N ILE A 144 -8.97 -25.99 -16.68
CA ILE A 144 -9.85 -24.86 -16.33
C ILE A 144 -10.62 -24.32 -17.54
N LYS A 145 -10.05 -24.42 -18.75
CA LYS A 145 -10.75 -24.04 -19.99
C LYS A 145 -11.94 -24.96 -20.26
N GLN A 146 -11.73 -26.27 -20.12
CA GLN A 146 -12.74 -27.29 -20.41
C GLN A 146 -13.84 -27.33 -19.34
N ASP A 147 -13.44 -27.15 -18.07
CA ASP A 147 -14.35 -27.17 -16.93
C ASP A 147 -14.02 -26.04 -15.94
N PRO A 148 -14.50 -24.82 -16.18
CA PRO A 148 -14.38 -23.70 -15.23
C PRO A 148 -15.12 -23.98 -13.91
N SER A 149 -16.08 -24.92 -13.92
CA SER A 149 -16.84 -25.29 -12.74
C SER A 149 -15.99 -26.06 -11.71
N SER A 150 -14.93 -26.74 -12.16
CA SER A 150 -13.98 -27.49 -11.33
C SER A 150 -13.19 -26.66 -10.32
N ILE A 151 -13.17 -25.33 -10.46
CA ILE A 151 -12.50 -24.44 -9.50
C ILE A 151 -13.41 -24.27 -8.27
N GLU A 152 -12.93 -24.68 -7.10
CA GLU A 152 -13.62 -24.53 -5.82
C GLU A 152 -13.43 -23.14 -5.24
N ILE A 153 -14.52 -22.51 -4.82
CA ILE A 153 -14.47 -21.17 -4.20
C ILE A 153 -13.97 -21.30 -2.76
N ARG A 154 -13.02 -20.45 -2.39
CA ARG A 154 -12.47 -20.37 -1.04
C ARG A 154 -12.91 -19.10 -0.32
N HIS A 155 -12.95 -19.18 1.00
CA HIS A 155 -13.24 -18.04 1.90
C HIS A 155 -14.52 -17.27 1.54
N GLN A 156 -15.55 -17.98 1.06
CA GLN A 156 -16.78 -17.39 0.52
C GLN A 156 -17.47 -16.45 1.53
N ASP A 157 -17.49 -16.81 2.80
CA ASP A 157 -18.12 -16.03 3.86
C ASP A 157 -17.43 -14.67 4.06
N VAL A 158 -16.10 -14.61 3.92
CA VAL A 158 -15.34 -13.37 4.00
C VAL A 158 -15.67 -12.44 2.84
N TRP A 159 -15.74 -12.98 1.63
CA TRP A 159 -16.07 -12.19 0.44
C TRP A 159 -17.50 -11.66 0.50
N ARG A 160 -18.43 -12.46 1.01
CA ARG A 160 -19.82 -12.03 1.23
C ARG A 160 -19.92 -10.93 2.27
N LYS A 161 -19.23 -11.07 3.40
CA LYS A 161 -19.17 -10.05 4.43
C LYS A 161 -18.56 -8.74 3.91
N LEU A 162 -17.49 -8.81 3.11
CA LEU A 162 -16.91 -7.61 2.49
C LEU A 162 -17.88 -6.94 1.51
N TYR A 163 -18.59 -7.73 0.70
CA TYR A 163 -19.63 -7.19 -0.19
C TYR A 163 -20.71 -6.46 0.61
N GLU A 164 -21.24 -7.08 1.67
CA GLU A 164 -22.25 -6.47 2.55
C GLU A 164 -21.73 -5.19 3.20
N GLU A 165 -20.52 -5.20 3.78
CA GLU A 165 -19.90 -4.01 4.36
C GLU A 165 -19.76 -2.88 3.34
N TRP A 166 -19.26 -3.17 2.13
CA TRP A 166 -19.06 -2.16 1.10
C TRP A 166 -20.34 -1.56 0.53
N GLN A 167 -21.46 -2.30 0.53
CA GLN A 167 -22.76 -1.75 0.14
C GLN A 167 -23.30 -0.71 1.15
N THR A 168 -22.81 -0.73 2.39
CA THR A 168 -23.25 0.20 3.45
C THR A 168 -22.38 1.44 3.60
N ILE A 169 -21.24 1.51 2.89
CA ILE A 169 -20.34 2.65 2.96
C ILE A 169 -20.93 3.82 2.16
N GLU A 170 -21.15 4.94 2.83
CA GLU A 170 -21.45 6.21 2.20
C GLU A 170 -20.16 6.77 1.56
N LEU A 171 -20.15 6.80 0.23
CA LEU A 171 -18.99 7.26 -0.53
C LEU A 171 -18.92 8.79 -0.53
N TYR A 172 -17.71 9.31 -0.43
CA TYR A 172 -17.45 10.75 -0.41
C TYR A 172 -17.85 11.39 -1.75
N GLU A 173 -18.56 12.52 -1.72
CA GLU A 173 -19.06 13.19 -2.93
C GLU A 173 -18.42 14.57 -3.18
N GLY A 174 -17.50 15.02 -2.32
CA GLY A 174 -16.85 16.31 -2.46
C GLY A 174 -15.73 16.33 -3.51
N GLU A 175 -14.87 17.34 -3.45
CA GLU A 175 -13.74 17.47 -4.38
C GLU A 175 -12.63 16.45 -4.08
N PRO A 176 -11.95 15.91 -5.12
CA PRO A 176 -10.80 15.05 -4.92
C PRO A 176 -9.66 15.81 -4.23
N ILE A 177 -8.82 15.09 -3.50
CA ILE A 177 -7.63 15.68 -2.88
C ILE A 177 -6.57 15.92 -3.95
N ASP A 178 -6.13 17.17 -4.12
CA ASP A 178 -4.98 17.56 -4.96
C ASP A 178 -4.01 18.39 -4.11
N SER A 179 -2.99 17.73 -3.55
CA SER A 179 -2.02 18.35 -2.66
C SER A 179 -0.68 18.62 -3.33
N TYR A 180 -0.03 19.74 -2.96
CA TYR A 180 1.25 20.17 -3.53
C TYR A 180 2.42 20.19 -2.53
N LEU A 181 2.21 19.80 -1.26
CA LEU A 181 3.20 19.96 -0.18
C LEU A 181 4.63 19.56 -0.57
N ARG A 182 4.83 18.37 -1.14
CA ARG A 182 6.18 17.92 -1.51
C ARG A 182 6.79 18.76 -2.63
N ASN A 183 5.98 19.15 -3.61
CA ASN A 183 6.42 19.98 -4.72
C ASN A 183 6.81 21.37 -4.24
N ASP A 184 5.96 21.97 -3.41
CA ASP A 184 6.16 23.34 -2.92
C ASP A 184 7.37 23.41 -1.99
N MET A 185 7.53 22.41 -1.11
CA MET A 185 8.75 22.26 -0.31
C MET A 185 10.01 22.13 -1.18
N TRP A 186 9.93 21.35 -2.27
CA TRP A 186 11.07 21.18 -3.16
C TRP A 186 11.44 22.47 -3.90
N GLU A 187 10.45 23.20 -4.44
CA GLU A 187 10.68 24.48 -5.12
C GLU A 187 11.19 25.55 -4.16
N HIS A 188 10.61 25.61 -2.95
CA HIS A 188 11.05 26.53 -1.89
C HIS A 188 12.54 26.32 -1.57
N ILE A 189 12.94 25.11 -1.21
CA ILE A 189 14.33 24.81 -0.85
C ILE A 189 15.29 25.02 -2.03
N LYS A 190 14.90 24.62 -3.23
CA LYS A 190 15.70 24.86 -4.43
C LYS A 190 15.90 26.35 -4.71
N SER A 191 14.92 27.19 -4.41
CA SER A 191 15.01 28.63 -4.61
C SER A 191 15.96 29.32 -3.63
N ILE A 192 16.03 28.81 -2.39
CA ILE A 192 16.91 29.31 -1.32
C ILE A 192 18.34 28.80 -1.51
N GLY A 193 18.50 27.57 -1.98
CA GLY A 193 19.79 26.89 -2.08
C GLY A 193 20.17 26.18 -0.79
N CYS A 194 21.43 25.73 -0.70
CA CYS A 194 21.93 25.11 0.51
C CYS A 194 22.20 26.14 1.63
N GLU A 195 21.44 26.04 2.71
CA GLU A 195 21.64 26.78 3.96
C GLU A 195 22.62 26.05 4.88
N GLY A 196 23.82 26.62 5.05
CA GLY A 196 24.81 26.20 6.04
C GLY A 196 25.45 24.82 5.82
N GLU A 197 26.24 24.40 6.82
CA GLU A 197 26.99 23.13 6.80
C GLU A 197 26.36 22.05 7.68
N LEU A 198 25.41 22.41 8.54
CA LEU A 198 24.72 21.51 9.46
C LEU A 198 23.19 21.61 9.30
N PRO A 199 22.43 20.54 9.62
CA PRO A 199 20.96 20.61 9.53
C PRO A 199 20.32 21.73 10.37
N GLU A 200 20.96 22.12 11.47
CA GLU A 200 20.48 23.21 12.35
C GLU A 200 20.45 24.59 11.67
N ASP A 201 21.25 24.78 10.62
CA ASP A 201 21.34 26.03 9.85
C ASP A 201 20.14 26.25 8.91
N ILE A 202 19.38 25.19 8.62
CA ILE A 202 18.21 25.24 7.72
C ILE A 202 17.12 26.10 8.36
N SER A 203 16.50 27.00 7.62
CA SER A 203 15.46 27.88 8.17
C SER A 203 14.12 27.13 8.33
N ASN A 204 13.63 26.50 7.27
CA ASN A 204 12.35 25.78 7.27
C ASN A 204 12.38 24.56 8.21
N GLU A 205 11.45 24.51 9.18
CA GLU A 205 11.42 23.48 10.22
C GLU A 205 11.18 22.06 9.68
N ILE A 206 10.28 21.92 8.71
CA ILE A 206 9.92 20.62 8.12
C ILE A 206 11.11 20.05 7.35
N PHE A 207 11.74 20.87 6.51
CA PHE A 207 12.91 20.46 5.76
C PHE A 207 14.12 20.21 6.66
N LYS A 208 14.31 21.03 7.70
CA LYS A 208 15.31 20.81 8.76
C LYS A 208 15.15 19.45 9.41
N HIS A 209 13.93 19.06 9.79
CA HIS A 209 13.66 17.75 10.38
C HIS A 209 13.99 16.62 9.39
N CYS A 210 13.60 16.77 8.13
CA CYS A 210 13.97 15.83 7.05
C CYS A 210 15.48 15.62 6.95
N MET A 211 16.24 16.71 6.86
CA MET A 211 17.69 16.68 6.71
C MET A 211 18.40 16.24 7.97
N THR A 212 17.85 16.54 9.15
CA THR A 212 18.37 16.07 10.44
C THR A 212 18.34 14.55 10.51
N GLU A 213 17.23 13.91 10.15
CA GLU A 213 17.13 12.44 10.16
C GLU A 213 17.99 11.79 9.07
N ALA A 214 18.05 12.40 7.87
CA ALA A 214 18.97 11.97 6.81
C ALA A 214 20.44 12.02 7.27
N TYR A 215 20.84 13.12 7.92
CA TYR A 215 22.19 13.35 8.42
C TYR A 215 22.56 12.35 9.52
N LYS A 216 21.70 12.17 10.52
CA LYS A 216 21.90 11.17 11.59
C LYS A 216 22.08 9.77 11.03
N LEU A 217 21.26 9.37 10.05
CA LEU A 217 21.41 8.07 9.40
C LEU A 217 22.71 7.97 8.62
N SER A 218 23.09 9.02 7.91
CA SER A 218 24.34 9.08 7.16
C SER A 218 25.55 8.89 8.08
N LEU A 219 25.59 9.58 9.22
CA LEU A 219 26.63 9.40 10.23
C LEU A 219 26.65 7.95 10.76
N ARG A 220 25.49 7.43 11.19
CA ARG A 220 25.37 6.06 11.75
C ARG A 220 25.82 4.99 10.76
N THR A 221 25.53 5.17 9.48
CA THR A 221 25.82 4.19 8.44
C THR A 221 27.11 4.45 7.67
N ARG A 222 27.89 5.47 8.07
CA ARG A 222 29.12 5.92 7.38
C ARG A 222 28.85 6.21 5.89
N ASN A 223 27.84 7.03 5.61
CA ASN A 223 27.39 7.45 4.28
C ASN A 223 26.84 6.32 3.37
N LYS A 224 26.50 5.15 3.93
CA LYS A 224 25.85 4.08 3.14
C LYS A 224 24.37 4.37 2.89
N SER A 225 23.70 5.06 3.82
CA SER A 225 22.30 5.52 3.75
C SER A 225 22.21 7.00 4.13
N GLY A 226 21.02 7.63 4.02
CA GLY A 226 20.84 9.06 4.32
C GLY A 226 21.48 9.98 3.27
N LYS A 227 21.45 9.56 2.01
CA LYS A 227 22.11 10.28 0.90
C LYS A 227 21.44 11.61 0.59
N GLU A 228 20.19 11.78 1.02
CA GLU A 228 19.42 13.02 0.93
C GLU A 228 20.21 14.21 1.47
N TRP A 229 20.87 14.05 2.62
CA TRP A 229 21.75 15.07 3.17
C TRP A 229 22.88 15.46 2.21
N THR A 230 23.56 14.47 1.64
CA THR A 230 24.65 14.70 0.68
C THR A 230 24.15 15.30 -0.64
N HIS A 231 22.92 14.97 -1.06
CA HIS A 231 22.29 15.56 -2.23
C HIS A 231 21.97 17.03 -1.99
N TYR A 232 21.42 17.37 -0.83
CA TYR A 232 21.15 18.74 -0.41
C TYR A 232 22.44 19.58 -0.35
N GLN A 233 23.47 19.10 0.36
CA GLN A 233 24.76 19.79 0.49
C GLN A 233 25.51 20.01 -0.83
N ARG A 234 25.17 19.26 -1.88
CA ARG A 234 25.74 19.41 -3.23
C ARG A 234 24.80 20.10 -4.20
N GLU A 235 23.64 20.54 -3.73
CA GLU A 235 22.57 21.13 -4.54
C GLU A 235 22.14 20.21 -5.70
N ASP A 236 22.20 18.89 -5.50
CA ASP A 236 21.74 17.88 -6.44
C ASP A 236 20.22 17.70 -6.31
N TRP A 237 19.49 18.73 -6.72
CA TRP A 237 18.05 18.88 -6.52
C TRP A 237 17.22 17.76 -7.16
N ASP A 238 17.68 17.23 -8.29
CA ASP A 238 17.04 16.11 -8.97
C ASP A 238 17.19 14.82 -8.15
N LYS A 239 18.38 14.56 -7.58
CA LYS A 239 18.56 13.39 -6.70
C LYS A 239 17.85 13.54 -5.36
N LEU A 240 17.76 14.75 -4.83
CA LEU A 240 16.98 15.02 -3.62
C LEU A 240 15.50 14.72 -3.88
N TRP A 241 14.95 15.20 -5.00
CA TRP A 241 13.58 14.90 -5.41
C TRP A 241 13.32 13.40 -5.62
N GLU A 242 14.26 12.69 -6.25
CA GLU A 242 14.15 11.24 -6.50
C GLU A 242 14.22 10.41 -5.21
N SER A 243 14.81 10.95 -4.15
CA SER A 243 14.91 10.30 -2.85
C SER A 243 13.56 10.23 -2.15
N ARG A 244 13.23 9.07 -1.58
CA ARG A 244 11.89 8.79 -1.02
C ARG A 244 11.89 8.48 0.46
N SER A 245 13.06 8.24 1.05
CA SER A 245 13.15 7.86 2.45
C SER A 245 13.10 9.12 3.31
N TYR A 246 14.10 10.00 3.22
CA TYR A 246 14.22 11.12 4.17
C TYR A 246 13.81 12.48 3.60
N PHE A 247 13.55 12.59 2.29
CA PHE A 247 12.84 13.73 1.72
C PHE A 247 11.34 13.39 1.61
N ASN A 248 10.65 13.47 2.76
CA ASN A 248 9.24 13.20 2.90
C ASN A 248 8.57 14.26 3.81
N PRO A 249 8.27 15.45 3.26
CA PRO A 249 7.78 16.57 4.07
C PRO A 249 6.42 16.30 4.73
N ALA A 250 5.59 15.43 4.16
CA ALA A 250 4.32 15.04 4.78
C ALA A 250 4.54 14.27 6.09
N GLU A 251 5.40 13.24 6.10
CA GLU A 251 5.73 12.52 7.35
C GLU A 251 6.42 13.43 8.36
N ALA A 252 7.32 14.31 7.91
CA ALA A 252 7.97 15.27 8.79
C ALA A 252 6.97 16.26 9.42
N ALA A 253 6.03 16.79 8.63
CA ALA A 253 4.99 17.69 9.13
C ALA A 253 4.07 16.99 10.15
N ILE A 254 3.65 15.75 9.88
CA ILE A 254 2.89 14.94 10.83
C ILE A 254 3.67 14.81 12.14
N GLU A 255 4.93 14.35 12.08
CA GLU A 255 5.74 14.11 13.27
C GLU A 255 5.94 15.37 14.11
N LEU A 256 6.22 16.52 13.47
CA LEU A 256 6.40 17.79 14.15
C LEU A 256 5.11 18.29 14.80
N LEU A 257 3.96 18.17 14.12
CA LEU A 257 2.66 18.50 14.71
C LEU A 257 2.35 17.60 15.92
N LEU A 258 2.60 16.29 15.84
CA LEU A 258 2.41 15.38 16.98
C LEU A 258 3.25 15.81 18.19
N LYS A 259 4.51 16.24 17.96
CA LYS A 259 5.39 16.79 19.01
C LYS A 259 4.87 18.13 19.56
N GLN A 260 4.48 19.05 18.69
CA GLN A 260 3.97 20.38 19.08
C GLN A 260 2.75 20.27 20.00
N TYR A 261 1.86 19.34 19.71
CA TYR A 261 0.64 19.08 20.49
C TYR A 261 0.83 18.04 21.61
N LYS A 262 2.07 17.57 21.84
CA LYS A 262 2.43 16.63 22.91
C LYS A 262 1.63 15.33 22.88
N LEU A 263 1.28 14.85 21.68
CA LEU A 263 0.62 13.57 21.49
C LEU A 263 1.68 12.47 21.54
N ALA A 264 1.39 11.39 22.27
CA ALA A 264 2.24 10.20 22.28
C ALA A 264 2.02 9.42 20.97
N TYR A 265 3.11 8.94 20.37
CA TYR A 265 3.04 8.17 19.13
C TYR A 265 4.16 7.12 19.03
N LYS A 266 3.95 6.13 18.16
CA LYS A 266 4.98 5.24 17.62
C LYS A 266 5.17 5.52 16.13
N GLY A 267 6.27 5.04 15.56
CA GLY A 267 6.68 5.36 14.18
C GLY A 267 7.54 6.63 14.07
N GLY A 268 7.52 7.28 12.91
CA GLY A 268 8.31 8.48 12.62
C GLY A 268 8.69 8.61 11.15
N LEU A 269 9.32 9.72 10.78
CA LEU A 269 9.86 9.93 9.44
C LEU A 269 10.75 8.75 9.01
N ALA A 270 10.38 8.08 7.91
CA ALA A 270 11.05 6.89 7.38
C ALA A 270 11.23 5.75 8.40
N LYS A 271 10.32 5.66 9.37
CA LYS A 271 10.32 4.66 10.43
C LYS A 271 8.89 4.16 10.67
N ASP A 272 8.50 3.17 9.88
CA ASP A 272 7.23 2.48 10.03
C ASP A 272 7.19 1.72 11.37
N GLU A 273 6.00 1.62 11.95
CA GLU A 273 5.71 0.75 13.09
C GLU A 273 4.94 -0.49 12.62
N ASP A 274 5.42 -1.67 13.01
CA ASP A 274 4.80 -2.92 12.60
C ASP A 274 3.38 -3.05 13.17
N VAL A 275 2.45 -3.48 12.30
CA VAL A 275 1.06 -3.72 12.70
C VAL A 275 0.78 -5.22 12.64
N PRO A 276 0.19 -5.78 13.71
CA PRO A 276 -0.23 -7.17 13.71
C PRO A 276 -1.16 -7.49 12.54
N SER A 277 -0.74 -8.44 11.70
CA SER A 277 -1.39 -8.75 10.43
C SER A 277 -1.53 -10.26 10.14
N LEU A 278 -2.57 -10.64 9.39
CA LEU A 278 -2.86 -12.01 8.94
C LEU A 278 -1.64 -12.71 8.31
N ILE A 279 -0.79 -11.97 7.59
CA ILE A 279 0.38 -12.54 6.93
C ILE A 279 1.37 -13.10 7.97
N HIS A 280 1.49 -12.47 9.15
CA HIS A 280 2.30 -13.00 10.25
C HIS A 280 1.73 -14.29 10.83
N HIS A 281 0.42 -14.54 10.72
CA HIS A 281 -0.19 -15.81 11.15
C HIS A 281 0.09 -16.95 10.17
N LEU A 282 0.17 -16.67 8.86
CA LEU A 282 0.55 -17.68 7.86
C LEU A 282 1.96 -18.25 8.13
N ASN A 283 2.83 -17.48 8.82
CA ASN A 283 4.12 -17.95 9.33
C ASN A 283 3.97 -19.10 10.34
N LYS A 284 3.10 -18.93 11.34
CA LYS A 284 2.93 -19.88 12.45
C LYS A 284 2.28 -21.21 12.04
N VAL A 285 1.68 -21.27 10.86
CA VAL A 285 1.08 -22.51 10.30
C VAL A 285 2.11 -23.32 9.52
N HIS A 286 3.20 -22.68 9.08
CA HIS A 286 4.28 -23.30 8.32
C HIS A 286 5.61 -22.96 8.99
N ASP A 287 5.95 -23.69 10.06
CA ASP A 287 7.18 -23.50 10.88
C ASP A 287 8.48 -23.47 10.07
N ASP A 288 8.46 -23.93 8.81
CA ASP A 288 9.61 -23.98 7.89
C ASP A 288 9.73 -22.75 6.96
N ILE A 289 8.80 -21.80 7.01
CA ILE A 289 8.74 -20.67 6.07
C ILE A 289 9.01 -19.36 6.82
N PRO A 290 10.24 -18.84 6.83
CA PRO A 290 10.55 -17.59 7.53
C PRO A 290 9.79 -16.40 6.92
N VAL A 291 8.89 -15.81 7.70
CA VAL A 291 8.15 -14.56 7.38
C VAL A 291 8.76 -13.35 8.13
N ASP A 292 10.02 -13.45 8.57
CA ASP A 292 10.73 -12.49 9.44
C ASP A 292 10.89 -11.06 8.89
N ASN A 293 10.33 -10.74 7.72
CA ASN A 293 10.52 -9.44 7.07
C ASN A 293 9.27 -8.87 6.40
N THR A 294 8.05 -9.33 6.72
CA THR A 294 6.86 -8.73 6.09
C THR A 294 6.64 -7.31 6.59
N LYS A 295 6.95 -6.33 5.75
CA LYS A 295 6.75 -4.89 6.03
C LYS A 295 5.29 -4.51 5.91
N VAL A 296 4.46 -4.98 6.84
CA VAL A 296 3.10 -4.46 7.03
C VAL A 296 3.11 -3.60 8.29
N GLY A 297 3.35 -2.31 8.08
CA GLY A 297 3.40 -1.30 9.13
C GLY A 297 2.77 0.01 8.69
N GLU A 298 2.57 0.89 9.67
CA GLU A 298 1.98 2.20 9.49
C GLU A 298 2.98 3.29 9.89
N ASP A 299 2.88 4.46 9.26
CA ASP A 299 3.88 5.52 9.39
C ASP A 299 3.85 6.09 10.83
N PHE A 300 2.65 6.17 11.43
CA PHE A 300 2.47 6.48 12.86
C PHE A 300 1.34 5.67 13.51
N ILE A 301 1.50 5.36 14.80
CA ILE A 301 0.47 4.76 15.65
C ILE A 301 0.24 5.62 16.88
N LEU A 302 -1.01 6.01 17.11
CA LEU A 302 -1.50 6.64 18.33
C LEU A 302 -2.60 5.76 18.96
N PHE A 303 -3.18 6.22 20.07
CA PHE A 303 -4.32 5.56 20.69
C PHE A 303 -5.38 6.57 21.12
N SER A 304 -6.62 6.37 20.69
CA SER A 304 -7.78 7.18 21.07
C SER A 304 -8.32 6.71 22.42
N LYS A 305 -8.38 7.61 23.41
CA LYS A 305 -9.04 7.32 24.69
C LYS A 305 -10.55 7.24 24.53
N LYS A 306 -11.11 8.17 23.74
CA LYS A 306 -12.54 8.28 23.47
C LYS A 306 -13.14 7.02 22.86
N GLU A 307 -12.48 6.48 21.84
CA GLU A 307 -12.96 5.30 21.10
C GLU A 307 -12.36 3.99 21.62
N ASN A 308 -11.39 4.08 22.54
CA ASN A 308 -10.62 2.97 23.08
C ASN A 308 -10.01 2.05 22.01
N LYS A 309 -9.41 2.66 20.98
CA LYS A 309 -8.85 1.97 19.81
C LYS A 309 -7.55 2.64 19.35
N PRO A 310 -6.63 1.91 18.72
CA PRO A 310 -5.48 2.53 18.07
C PRO A 310 -5.92 3.40 16.88
N VAL A 311 -5.13 4.43 16.61
CA VAL A 311 -5.26 5.32 15.46
C VAL A 311 -4.03 5.12 14.60
N PHE A 312 -4.23 4.58 13.39
CA PHE A 312 -3.20 4.41 12.37
C PHE A 312 -3.19 5.63 11.48
N ILE A 313 -2.00 6.18 11.24
CA ILE A 313 -1.82 7.31 10.33
C ILE A 313 -0.86 6.89 9.23
N GLN A 314 -1.29 7.15 8.00
CA GLN A 314 -0.52 6.79 6.82
C GLN A 314 -0.40 8.00 5.88
N SER A 315 0.84 8.38 5.56
CA SER A 315 1.18 9.35 4.54
C SER A 315 1.37 8.64 3.19
N LYS A 316 0.62 9.05 2.17
CA LYS A 316 0.74 8.48 0.82
C LYS A 316 0.67 9.55 -0.26
N SER A 317 1.55 9.41 -1.25
CA SER A 317 1.54 10.23 -2.46
C SER A 317 0.98 9.46 -3.65
N THR A 318 0.29 10.13 -4.57
CA THR A 318 -0.20 9.51 -5.83
C THR A 318 0.93 8.99 -6.72
N GLY A 319 2.12 9.58 -6.59
CA GLY A 319 3.28 9.29 -7.41
C GLY A 319 3.20 9.92 -8.80
N GLY A 320 4.18 9.62 -9.66
CA GLY A 320 4.29 10.27 -10.98
C GLY A 320 5.28 11.43 -11.04
N GLY A 321 6.14 11.59 -10.01
CA GLY A 321 7.17 12.63 -10.02
C GLY A 321 6.56 14.03 -9.95
N ARG A 322 7.28 15.04 -10.47
CA ARG A 322 6.86 16.45 -10.44
C ARG A 322 5.57 16.69 -11.23
N ASP A 323 5.35 15.90 -12.28
CA ASP A 323 4.16 16.01 -13.13
C ASP A 323 2.91 15.43 -12.49
N ARG A 324 3.04 14.73 -11.34
CA ARG A 324 1.92 14.18 -10.54
C ARG A 324 0.92 13.34 -11.35
N HIS A 325 1.39 12.73 -12.43
CA HIS A 325 0.56 11.98 -13.39
C HIS A 325 0.01 10.64 -12.84
N GLY A 326 0.10 10.39 -11.53
CA GLY A 326 -0.60 9.30 -10.85
C GLY A 326 -0.22 7.88 -11.26
N LYS A 327 0.94 7.64 -11.89
CA LYS A 327 1.29 6.33 -12.48
C LYS A 327 1.19 5.13 -11.54
N ASN A 328 1.30 5.36 -10.23
CA ASN A 328 1.25 4.30 -9.23
C ASN A 328 0.00 4.37 -8.32
N ILE A 329 -0.90 5.32 -8.52
CA ILE A 329 -2.03 5.55 -7.60
C ILE A 329 -2.96 4.33 -7.49
N GLN A 330 -3.19 3.64 -8.62
CA GLN A 330 -3.97 2.40 -8.64
C GLN A 330 -3.30 1.28 -7.84
N ASN A 331 -1.97 1.16 -7.92
CA ASN A 331 -1.25 0.14 -7.17
C ASN A 331 -1.32 0.45 -5.67
N ARG A 332 -1.12 1.71 -5.29
CA ARG A 332 -1.17 2.14 -3.89
C ARG A 332 -2.52 1.92 -3.23
N THR A 333 -3.61 2.24 -3.94
CA THR A 333 -4.97 2.01 -3.42
C THR A 333 -5.30 0.52 -3.30
N LYS A 334 -4.87 -0.32 -4.25
CA LYS A 334 -4.96 -1.79 -4.13
C LYS A 334 -4.14 -2.35 -2.97
N GLU A 335 -2.95 -1.81 -2.73
CA GLU A 335 -2.13 -2.17 -1.57
C GLU A 335 -2.87 -1.86 -0.26
N GLN A 336 -3.59 -0.74 -0.18
CA GLN A 336 -4.39 -0.41 1.00
C GLN A 336 -5.58 -1.35 1.22
N LEU A 337 -6.25 -1.76 0.15
CA LEU A 337 -7.30 -2.79 0.24
C LEU A 337 -6.74 -4.08 0.84
N ALA A 338 -5.61 -4.57 0.32
CA ALA A 338 -4.96 -5.77 0.85
C ALA A 338 -4.53 -5.60 2.32
N ARG A 339 -3.98 -4.44 2.70
CA ARG A 339 -3.64 -4.14 4.10
C ARG A 339 -4.86 -4.19 5.02
N SER A 340 -6.01 -3.70 4.58
CA SER A 340 -7.26 -3.82 5.34
C SER A 340 -7.62 -5.27 5.65
N LEU A 341 -7.54 -6.15 4.64
CA LEU A 341 -7.74 -7.58 4.83
C LEU A 341 -6.70 -8.16 5.81
N PHE A 342 -5.45 -7.71 5.74
CA PHE A 342 -4.41 -8.19 6.64
C PHE A 342 -4.63 -7.75 8.08
N TYR A 343 -5.05 -6.51 8.34
CA TYR A 343 -5.28 -6.01 9.70
C TYR A 343 -6.48 -6.64 10.37
N ARG A 344 -7.51 -6.97 9.59
CA ARG A 344 -8.77 -7.50 10.11
C ARG A 344 -8.85 -9.02 10.06
N GLY A 345 -8.14 -9.66 9.13
CA GLY A 345 -8.19 -11.10 8.91
C GLY A 345 -7.45 -11.90 9.99
N THR A 346 -8.02 -13.05 10.33
CA THR A 346 -7.40 -14.11 11.13
C THR A 346 -7.62 -15.47 10.46
N ILE A 347 -6.86 -16.49 10.85
CA ILE A 347 -7.07 -17.86 10.38
C ILE A 347 -7.81 -18.64 11.45
N GLN A 348 -8.92 -19.27 11.08
CA GLN A 348 -9.67 -20.20 11.92
C GLN A 348 -10.08 -21.40 11.08
N ASP A 349 -9.72 -22.61 11.53
CA ASP A 349 -10.04 -23.88 10.84
C ASP A 349 -9.69 -23.87 9.34
N GLY A 350 -8.53 -23.31 9.00
CA GLY A 350 -8.03 -23.20 7.62
C GLY A 350 -8.70 -22.10 6.77
N ASN A 351 -9.70 -21.40 7.28
CA ASN A 351 -10.41 -20.32 6.60
C ASN A 351 -9.99 -18.94 7.13
N ILE A 352 -10.10 -17.94 6.26
CA ILE A 352 -10.00 -16.53 6.69
C ILE A 352 -11.30 -16.21 7.44
N VAL A 353 -11.16 -15.54 8.58
CA VAL A 353 -12.28 -14.91 9.29
C VAL A 353 -11.98 -13.43 9.42
N LEU A 354 -12.94 -12.59 9.04
CA LEU A 354 -12.79 -11.13 9.08
C LEU A 354 -13.31 -10.58 10.40
N ARG A 355 -12.42 -10.04 11.23
CA ARG A 355 -12.79 -9.36 12.47
C ARG A 355 -13.49 -8.02 12.18
N PRO A 356 -14.35 -7.54 13.11
CA PRO A 356 -14.79 -6.16 13.09
C PRO A 356 -13.60 -5.20 13.07
N LYS A 357 -13.78 -4.03 12.44
CA LYS A 357 -12.76 -2.98 12.48
C LYS A 357 -12.71 -2.36 13.88
N ASP A 358 -11.56 -2.50 14.52
CA ASP A 358 -11.26 -2.12 15.91
C ASP A 358 -10.10 -1.11 15.99
N TYR A 359 -9.90 -0.34 14.92
CA TYR A 359 -8.91 0.73 14.80
C TYR A 359 -9.51 1.89 14.01
N ILE A 360 -8.91 3.07 14.13
CA ILE A 360 -9.19 4.22 13.28
C ILE A 360 -8.04 4.37 12.29
N TRP A 361 -8.32 4.65 11.04
CA TRP A 361 -7.31 4.79 9.99
C TRP A 361 -7.43 6.13 9.29
N ILE A 362 -6.36 6.92 9.37
CA ILE A 362 -6.25 8.28 8.84
C ILE A 362 -5.23 8.29 7.70
N GLY A 363 -5.63 8.81 6.55
CA GLY A 363 -4.76 9.01 5.39
C GLY A 363 -4.39 10.48 5.23
N ILE A 364 -3.10 10.76 5.14
CA ILE A 364 -2.55 12.07 4.74
C ILE A 364 -2.06 11.94 3.30
N LEU A 365 -2.74 12.62 2.39
CA LEU A 365 -2.70 12.36 0.97
C LEU A 365 -1.99 13.49 0.21
N ASP A 366 -0.89 13.18 -0.47
CA ASP A 366 -0.11 14.12 -1.28
C ASP A 366 -0.24 13.86 -2.79
N GLY A 367 -0.14 14.89 -3.62
CA GLY A 367 -0.34 14.82 -5.07
C GLY A 367 -1.81 14.80 -5.50
N ASP A 368 -2.03 14.60 -6.81
CA ASP A 368 -3.37 14.63 -7.45
C ASP A 368 -4.09 13.28 -7.34
N TRP A 369 -4.95 13.10 -6.34
CA TRP A 369 -5.82 11.92 -6.18
C TRP A 369 -7.06 11.95 -7.07
N GLY A 370 -7.30 13.08 -7.76
CA GLY A 370 -8.32 13.31 -8.78
C GLY A 370 -7.87 13.03 -10.22
N VAL A 371 -6.67 12.47 -10.42
CA VAL A 371 -5.98 12.34 -11.72
C VAL A 371 -6.83 11.75 -12.85
N THR A 372 -7.82 10.92 -12.52
CA THR A 372 -8.79 10.42 -13.50
C THR A 372 -9.94 11.38 -13.72
N LYS A 373 -9.83 12.28 -14.71
CA LYS A 373 -10.85 13.29 -15.05
C LYS A 373 -12.30 12.78 -15.16
N LYS A 374 -12.51 11.56 -15.67
CA LYS A 374 -13.86 10.97 -15.81
C LYS A 374 -14.45 10.47 -14.50
N THR A 375 -13.59 10.13 -13.54
CA THR A 375 -13.93 9.48 -12.28
C THR A 375 -13.00 9.98 -11.18
N PRO A 376 -13.02 11.29 -10.85
CA PRO A 376 -12.01 11.91 -10.00
C PRO A 376 -11.94 11.28 -8.60
N LEU A 377 -13.06 10.74 -8.10
CA LEU A 377 -13.14 10.17 -6.75
C LEU A 377 -12.80 8.68 -6.67
N LYS A 378 -12.45 8.04 -7.79
CA LYS A 378 -12.19 6.58 -7.85
C LYS A 378 -11.23 6.11 -6.77
N TYR A 379 -10.12 6.80 -6.58
CA TYR A 379 -9.08 6.38 -5.67
C TYR A 379 -9.39 6.75 -4.22
N ILE A 380 -10.15 7.82 -3.99
CA ILE A 380 -10.69 8.17 -2.68
C ILE A 380 -11.68 7.09 -2.20
N HIS A 381 -12.62 6.68 -3.06
CA HIS A 381 -13.57 5.61 -2.75
C HIS A 381 -12.88 4.27 -2.49
N MET A 382 -11.81 3.95 -3.24
CA MET A 382 -11.00 2.76 -2.96
C MET A 382 -10.34 2.80 -1.57
N LEU A 383 -9.92 3.97 -1.09
CA LEU A 383 -9.44 4.11 0.30
C LEU A 383 -10.57 3.97 1.31
N GLN A 384 -11.77 4.51 1.04
CA GLN A 384 -12.94 4.30 1.89
C GLN A 384 -13.30 2.80 1.99
N TRP A 385 -13.27 2.05 0.87
CA TRP A 385 -13.44 0.59 0.89
C TRP A 385 -12.33 -0.17 1.59
N ALA A 386 -11.09 0.34 1.57
CA ALA A 386 -10.02 -0.17 2.42
C ALA A 386 -10.29 0.11 3.91
N GLY A 387 -11.23 1.00 4.23
CA GLY A 387 -11.62 1.33 5.59
C GLY A 387 -10.82 2.49 6.15
N TYR A 388 -10.45 3.49 5.35
CA TYR A 388 -10.01 4.78 5.88
C TYR A 388 -11.23 5.51 6.49
N ASP A 389 -11.09 6.02 7.71
CA ASP A 389 -12.13 6.82 8.37
C ASP A 389 -12.01 8.30 8.01
N TYR A 390 -10.78 8.78 7.84
CA TYR A 390 -10.50 10.18 7.55
C TYR A 390 -9.39 10.29 6.51
N LEU A 391 -9.54 11.25 5.59
CA LEU A 391 -8.57 11.57 4.55
C LEU A 391 -8.33 13.08 4.57
N PHE A 392 -7.07 13.49 4.67
CA PHE A 392 -6.66 14.89 4.67
C PHE A 392 -5.64 15.14 3.57
N ALA A 393 -5.65 16.34 3.00
CA ALA A 393 -4.63 16.78 2.05
C ALA A 393 -3.32 17.06 2.80
N ALA A 394 -2.17 16.69 2.26
CA ALA A 394 -0.91 16.88 2.97
C ALA A 394 -0.53 18.36 3.12
N ASP A 395 -0.84 19.19 2.14
CA ASP A 395 -0.69 20.65 2.20
C ASP A 395 -1.59 21.32 3.24
N SER A 396 -2.69 20.69 3.67
CA SER A 396 -3.48 21.20 4.80
C SER A 396 -2.74 21.21 6.14
N LEU A 397 -1.57 20.57 6.23
CA LEU A 397 -0.73 20.57 7.43
C LEU A 397 0.06 21.87 7.61
N VAL A 398 0.16 22.70 6.56
CA VAL A 398 0.99 23.90 6.52
C VAL A 398 0.22 25.12 6.00
N ASP A 399 0.78 26.31 6.22
CA ASP A 399 0.35 27.54 5.55
C ASP A 399 1.04 27.76 4.19
N GLU A 400 0.76 28.88 3.53
CA GLU A 400 1.34 29.27 2.23
C GLU A 400 2.87 29.47 2.29
N GLU A 401 3.43 29.70 3.49
CA GLU A 401 4.87 29.86 3.73
C GLU A 401 5.52 28.53 4.16
N LEU A 402 4.78 27.41 4.10
CA LEU A 402 5.21 26.07 4.52
C LEU A 402 5.54 25.97 6.01
N ASN A 403 4.93 26.82 6.84
CA ASN A 403 5.00 26.71 8.30
C ASN A 403 3.86 25.82 8.82
N LEU A 404 4.11 25.11 9.91
CA LEU A 404 3.09 24.28 10.56
C LEU A 404 1.96 25.16 11.11
N THR A 405 0.72 24.75 10.85
CA THR A 405 -0.48 25.45 11.31
C THR A 405 -1.43 24.53 12.07
N GLU A 406 -2.34 25.11 12.86
CA GLU A 406 -3.48 24.37 13.39
C GLU A 406 -4.41 23.97 12.23
N ASN A 407 -4.66 22.67 12.12
CA ASN A 407 -5.36 22.08 10.98
C ASN A 407 -6.35 21.01 11.42
N ASP A 408 -7.22 20.60 10.49
CA ASP A 408 -8.30 19.66 10.79
C ASP A 408 -7.81 18.25 11.14
N PHE A 409 -6.61 17.88 10.67
CA PHE A 409 -5.96 16.64 11.09
C PHE A 409 -5.66 16.65 12.59
N ILE A 410 -5.02 17.70 13.12
CA ILE A 410 -4.76 17.81 14.56
C ILE A 410 -6.04 17.98 15.36
N LYS A 411 -7.00 18.80 14.90
CA LYS A 411 -8.32 18.90 15.55
C LYS A 411 -8.96 17.52 15.67
N LYS A 412 -8.89 16.70 14.63
CA LYS A 412 -9.41 15.33 14.65
C LYS A 412 -8.71 14.46 15.69
N LEU A 413 -7.38 14.51 15.80
CA LEU A 413 -6.65 13.76 16.83
C LEU A 413 -7.00 14.20 18.26
N LEU A 414 -7.22 15.51 18.46
CA LEU A 414 -7.67 16.05 19.74
C LEU A 414 -9.11 15.65 20.07
N GLU A 415 -10.01 15.67 19.09
CA GLU A 415 -11.40 15.18 19.22
C GLU A 415 -11.49 13.68 19.55
N LEU A 416 -10.51 12.90 19.10
CA LEU A 416 -10.35 11.48 19.43
C LEU A 416 -9.72 11.26 20.81
N GLU A 417 -9.35 12.33 21.51
CA GLU A 417 -8.66 12.27 22.81
C GLU A 417 -7.44 11.36 22.75
N CYS A 418 -6.60 11.55 21.72
CA CYS A 418 -5.38 10.77 21.58
C CYS A 418 -4.47 10.92 22.81
N VAL A 419 -3.89 9.80 23.25
CA VAL A 419 -3.02 9.73 24.43
C VAL A 419 -1.83 10.69 24.29
N THR A 420 -1.49 11.39 25.38
CA THR A 420 -0.32 12.29 25.47
C THR A 420 0.85 11.68 26.24
N ASP A 421 0.62 10.62 27.02
CA ASP A 421 1.64 9.93 27.81
C ASP A 421 2.19 8.70 27.07
N GLN A 422 3.51 8.65 26.86
CA GLN A 422 4.14 7.57 26.08
C GLN A 422 4.00 6.20 26.75
N THR A 423 4.07 6.14 28.08
CA THR A 423 3.92 4.87 28.83
C THR A 423 2.49 4.33 28.73
N GLU A 424 1.48 5.20 28.78
CA GLU A 424 0.09 4.85 28.55
C GLU A 424 -0.12 4.32 27.12
N LEU A 425 0.46 4.98 26.10
CA LEU A 425 0.41 4.50 24.72
C LEU A 425 1.00 3.10 24.59
N GLU A 426 2.21 2.88 25.12
CA GLU A 426 2.88 1.58 25.04
C GLU A 426 2.09 0.47 25.74
N LYS A 427 1.45 0.78 26.88
CA LYS A 427 0.59 -0.17 27.57
C LYS A 427 -0.63 -0.51 26.71
N ARG A 428 -1.38 0.49 26.24
CA ARG A 428 -2.60 0.28 25.45
C ARG A 428 -2.33 -0.40 24.12
N TRP A 429 -1.23 -0.07 23.47
CA TRP A 429 -0.78 -0.73 22.26
C TRP A 429 -0.49 -2.21 22.51
N ARG A 430 0.26 -2.54 23.58
CA ARG A 430 0.50 -3.93 23.97
C ARG A 430 -0.78 -4.69 24.30
N ASP A 431 -1.69 -4.09 25.06
CA ASP A 431 -2.98 -4.70 25.42
C ASP A 431 -3.80 -5.01 24.15
N TRP A 432 -3.84 -4.08 23.19
CA TRP A 432 -4.52 -4.28 21.91
C TRP A 432 -3.85 -5.37 21.06
N MET A 433 -2.52 -5.40 20.97
CA MET A 433 -1.79 -6.47 20.27
C MET A 433 -2.03 -7.85 20.92
N ALA A 434 -2.02 -7.93 22.25
CA ALA A 434 -2.27 -9.15 23.00
C ALA A 434 -3.69 -9.67 22.76
N SER A 435 -4.70 -8.78 22.70
CA SER A 435 -6.08 -9.14 22.35
C SER A 435 -6.21 -9.79 20.97
N ARG A 436 -5.22 -9.58 20.10
CA ARG A 436 -5.15 -10.11 18.74
C ARG A 436 -4.26 -11.35 18.61
N GLY A 437 -3.76 -11.90 19.73
CA GLY A 437 -2.93 -13.11 19.75
C GLY A 437 -1.45 -12.88 19.45
N TYR A 438 -0.98 -11.64 19.55
CA TYR A 438 0.43 -11.29 19.38
C TYR A 438 1.09 -11.18 20.75
N GLN A 439 2.14 -11.98 20.96
CA GLN A 439 3.02 -11.82 22.12
C GLN A 439 3.96 -10.64 21.86
N VAL A 440 4.11 -9.80 22.86
CA VAL A 440 5.00 -8.63 22.82
C VAL A 440 6.04 -8.88 23.89
N ASP A 441 7.28 -9.11 23.48
CA ASP A 441 8.42 -9.25 24.39
C ASP A 441 8.77 -7.91 25.04
#